data_AF-A0A024VSA0-F1
#
_entry.id   AF-A0A024VSA0-F1
#
_cell.length_a   1.000
_cell.length_b   1.000
_cell.length_c   1.000
_cell.angle_alpha   90.00
_cell.angle_beta   90.00
_cell.angle_gamma   90.00
#
_symmetry.space_group_name_H-M   'P 1'
#
loop_
_entity.id
_entity.type
_entity.pdbx_description
1 polymer ?
#
loop_
_entity_poly.entity_id
_entity_poly.type
_entity_poly.pdbx_seq_one_letter_code
_entity_poly.pdbx_strand_id
1 'polypeptide(L)'
;MNLKILLCSSIFLFFLKPNVPKGAYGLKNVCKLNFLNFNGFLPLYKTNKYFSKHDENLYESWDVKPLWNAKPFSLMKLPFNPQDMSPFLSEEAIKYHYSKHHATYVKNLN
;
A
#
# COMPACT_ATOMS: atom_id res chain seq x y z
N MET A 1 -38.16 4.42 -12.26
CA MET A 1 -37.06 4.81 -11.35
C MET A 1 -36.78 3.64 -10.42
N ASN A 2 -35.53 3.21 -10.38
CA ASN A 2 -35.15 1.80 -10.27
C ASN A 2 -35.09 1.26 -8.83
N LEU A 3 -35.84 0.18 -8.59
CA LEU A 3 -35.91 -0.64 -7.37
C LEU A 3 -34.56 -1.28 -6.95
N LYS A 4 -33.49 -1.11 -7.74
CA LYS A 4 -32.14 -1.63 -7.47
C LYS A 4 -31.40 -0.92 -6.35
N ILE A 5 -31.80 0.30 -5.97
CA ILE A 5 -31.08 1.10 -4.95
C ILE A 5 -31.39 0.63 -3.52
N LEU A 6 -32.57 0.04 -3.27
CA LEU A 6 -32.96 -0.43 -1.94
C LEU A 6 -32.37 -1.79 -1.56
N LEU A 7 -32.03 -2.64 -2.52
CA LEU A 7 -31.40 -3.96 -2.25
C LEU A 7 -29.91 -3.86 -1.89
N CYS A 8 -29.23 -2.75 -2.22
CA CYS A 8 -27.82 -2.57 -1.90
C CYS A 8 -27.60 -2.18 -0.43
N SER A 9 -28.59 -1.55 0.22
CA SER A 9 -28.51 -1.15 1.64
C SER A 9 -28.63 -2.33 2.61
N SER A 10 -29.28 -3.42 2.21
CA SER A 10 -29.53 -4.58 3.07
C SER A 10 -28.32 -5.51 3.21
N ILE A 11 -27.36 -5.44 2.28
CA ILE A 11 -26.12 -6.23 2.31
C ILE A 11 -25.08 -5.59 3.24
N PHE A 12 -25.16 -4.27 3.45
CA PHE A 12 -24.19 -3.54 4.28
C PHE A 12 -24.37 -3.78 5.79
N LEU A 13 -25.55 -4.24 6.24
CA LEU A 13 -25.81 -4.49 7.67
C LEU A 13 -25.28 -5.84 8.18
N PHE A 14 -24.81 -6.73 7.30
CA PHE A 14 -24.36 -8.08 7.72
C PHE A 14 -22.88 -8.14 8.14
N PHE A 15 -22.10 -7.09 7.88
CA PHE A 15 -20.65 -7.07 8.18
C PHE A 15 -20.26 -6.35 9.49
N LEU A 16 -21.21 -5.75 10.21
CA LEU A 16 -20.97 -5.06 11.49
C LEU A 16 -21.51 -5.83 12.70
N LYS A 17 -21.25 -7.14 12.75
CA LYS A 17 -21.43 -7.90 13.99
C LYS A 17 -20.06 -8.19 14.61
N PRO A 18 -19.65 -7.46 15.66
CA PRO A 18 -18.46 -7.81 16.42
C PRO A 18 -18.74 -9.11 17.18
N ASN A 19 -18.32 -10.24 16.62
CA ASN A 19 -18.21 -11.47 17.36
C ASN A 19 -17.04 -11.32 18.34
N VAL A 20 -17.37 -11.03 19.60
CA VAL A 20 -16.45 -11.10 20.74
C VAL A 20 -16.07 -12.56 20.96
N PRO A 21 -14.81 -13.00 20.73
CA PRO A 21 -14.40 -14.33 21.12
C PRO A 21 -14.16 -14.34 22.63
N LYS A 22 -14.99 -15.08 23.35
CA LYS A 22 -14.79 -15.42 24.76
C LYS A 22 -13.70 -16.50 24.89
N GLY A 23 -12.62 -16.13 25.58
CA GLY A 23 -11.80 -16.98 26.44
C GLY A 23 -11.05 -18.17 25.82
N ALA A 24 -9.73 -18.03 25.67
CA ALA A 24 -8.81 -19.16 25.81
C ALA A 24 -7.75 -18.81 26.86
N TYR A 25 -7.70 -19.63 27.90
CA TYR A 25 -6.86 -19.49 29.07
C TYR A 25 -5.41 -19.82 28.71
N GLY A 26 -4.48 -18.93 29.05
CA GLY A 26 -3.10 -19.25 29.38
C GLY A 26 -2.22 -19.92 28.32
N LEU A 27 -1.66 -19.13 27.41
CA LEU A 27 -0.29 -19.36 26.92
C LEU A 27 0.60 -18.19 27.35
N LYS A 28 1.17 -18.32 28.55
CA LYS A 28 2.30 -17.50 28.99
C LYS A 28 3.58 -18.06 28.37
N ASN A 29 3.66 -17.98 27.04
CA ASN A 29 4.95 -18.01 26.37
C ASN A 29 5.37 -16.56 26.26
N VAL A 30 6.28 -16.15 27.16
CA VAL A 30 7.09 -14.97 26.93
C VAL A 30 7.87 -15.28 25.66
N CYS A 31 7.32 -14.90 24.51
CA CYS A 31 8.07 -14.81 23.28
C CYS A 31 9.13 -13.75 23.56
N LYS A 32 10.28 -14.22 24.05
CA LYS A 32 11.50 -13.45 24.14
C LYS A 32 11.80 -13.08 22.70
N LEU A 33 11.29 -11.93 22.28
CA LEU A 33 11.63 -11.31 21.02
C LEU A 33 13.11 -11.02 21.14
N ASN A 34 13.93 -11.99 20.75
CA ASN A 34 15.29 -11.73 20.38
C ASN A 34 15.16 -10.76 19.22
N PHE A 35 15.37 -9.47 19.52
CA PHE A 35 15.55 -8.45 18.50
C PHE A 35 16.58 -9.04 17.54
N LEU A 36 16.14 -9.41 16.34
CA LEU A 36 17.03 -9.84 15.28
C LEU A 36 18.01 -8.69 15.11
N ASN A 37 19.24 -8.90 15.60
CA ASN A 37 20.29 -7.94 15.45
C ASN A 37 20.68 -8.01 13.98
N PHE A 38 20.11 -7.12 13.16
CA PHE A 38 20.40 -7.00 11.74
C PHE A 38 21.80 -6.39 11.58
N ASN A 39 22.84 -7.17 11.91
CA ASN A 39 24.23 -6.88 11.57
C ASN A 39 24.61 -7.47 10.21
N GLY A 40 23.62 -7.64 9.33
CA GLY A 40 23.85 -7.89 7.92
C GLY A 40 23.86 -6.55 7.21
N PHE A 41 25.01 -6.10 6.74
CA PHE A 41 25.03 -5.20 5.59
C PHE A 41 24.26 -5.90 4.47
N LEU A 42 22.97 -5.58 4.34
CA LEU A 42 22.25 -5.83 3.11
C LEU A 42 23.06 -5.08 2.05
N PRO A 43 23.58 -5.75 1.00
CA PRO A 43 24.15 -5.03 -0.10
C PRO A 43 23.07 -4.06 -0.56
N LEU A 44 23.36 -2.76 -0.45
CA LEU A 44 22.59 -1.73 -1.11
C LEU A 44 22.70 -2.09 -2.59
N TYR A 45 21.75 -2.89 -3.09
CA TYR A 45 21.62 -3.10 -4.50
C TYR A 45 21.37 -1.69 -5.02
N LYS A 46 22.39 -1.10 -5.63
CA LYS A 46 22.21 0.09 -6.43
C LYS A 46 21.36 -0.38 -7.60
N THR A 47 20.04 -0.36 -7.47
CA THR A 47 19.15 -0.31 -8.63
C THR A 47 19.33 1.06 -9.26
N ASN A 48 20.48 1.28 -9.88
CA ASN A 48 20.57 2.13 -11.06
C ASN A 48 19.98 1.34 -12.24
N LYS A 49 18.78 0.76 -12.07
CA LYS A 49 18.00 0.35 -13.23
C LYS A 49 17.40 1.66 -13.72
N TYR A 50 18.09 2.26 -14.69
CA TYR A 50 17.63 3.47 -15.36
C TYR A 50 16.21 3.20 -15.83
N PHE A 51 15.22 3.81 -15.15
CA PHE A 51 13.82 3.72 -15.52
C PHE A 51 13.73 4.09 -17.00
N SER A 52 13.17 3.21 -17.82
CA SER A 52 13.07 3.48 -19.24
C SER A 52 12.11 4.66 -19.45
N LYS A 53 12.23 5.40 -20.55
CA LYS A 53 11.30 6.50 -20.86
C LYS A 53 9.83 6.07 -20.81
N HIS A 54 9.56 4.80 -21.11
CA HIS A 54 8.22 4.22 -21.06
C HIS A 54 7.67 4.18 -19.62
N ASP A 55 8.52 3.85 -18.65
CA ASP A 55 8.14 3.74 -17.24
C ASP A 55 7.85 5.12 -16.62
N GLU A 56 8.50 6.18 -17.12
CA GLU A 56 8.22 7.57 -16.71
C GLU A 56 6.85 8.08 -17.23
N ASN A 57 6.34 7.53 -18.33
CA ASN A 57 5.02 7.84 -18.86
C ASN A 57 3.88 7.22 -18.03
N LEU A 58 4.12 6.08 -17.35
CA LEU A 58 3.12 5.47 -16.47
C LEU A 58 2.68 6.45 -15.37
N TYR A 59 3.64 7.17 -14.77
CA TYR A 59 3.36 8.12 -13.70
C TYR A 59 2.64 9.39 -14.15
N GLU A 60 2.80 9.82 -15.41
CA GLU A 60 1.99 10.93 -15.95
C GLU A 60 0.51 10.59 -15.90
N SER A 61 0.17 9.34 -16.27
CA SER A 61 -1.21 8.88 -16.26
C SER A 61 -1.81 8.76 -14.85
N TRP A 62 -0.98 8.79 -13.80
CA TRP A 62 -1.41 8.62 -12.40
C TRP A 62 -1.54 9.94 -11.64
N ASP A 63 -1.15 11.07 -12.23
CA ASP A 63 -1.26 12.42 -11.65
C ASP A 63 -0.59 12.57 -10.27
N VAL A 64 0.62 11.98 -10.14
CA VAL A 64 1.40 12.00 -8.89
C VAL A 64 2.68 12.84 -8.97
N LYS A 65 3.05 13.32 -10.16
CA LYS A 65 4.31 14.05 -10.39
C LYS A 65 4.48 15.31 -9.54
N PRO A 66 3.43 16.13 -9.26
CA PRO A 66 3.59 17.30 -8.40
C PRO A 66 4.08 16.95 -6.99
N LEU A 67 3.79 15.74 -6.50
CA LEU A 67 4.15 15.30 -5.15
C LEU A 67 5.61 14.90 -4.99
N TRP A 68 6.33 14.64 -6.07
CA TRP A 68 7.76 14.26 -6.01
C TRP A 68 8.66 15.40 -5.56
N ASN A 69 8.25 16.63 -5.85
CA ASN A 69 8.97 17.84 -5.47
C ASN A 69 8.27 18.60 -4.33
N ALA A 70 7.24 18.00 -3.73
CA ALA A 70 6.54 18.58 -2.61
C ALA A 70 7.45 18.66 -1.37
N LYS A 71 7.17 19.66 -0.53
CA LYS A 71 7.86 19.91 0.75
C LYS A 71 6.80 20.16 1.82
N PRO A 72 7.07 19.86 3.10
CA PRO A 72 8.30 19.25 3.63
C PRO A 72 8.52 17.78 3.24
N PHE A 73 7.46 17.06 2.90
CA PHE A 73 7.51 15.65 2.53
C PHE A 73 7.21 15.46 1.04
N SER A 74 7.95 14.55 0.41
CA SER A 74 7.80 14.20 -1.00
C SER A 74 7.33 12.76 -1.17
N LEU A 75 6.53 12.49 -2.19
CA LEU A 75 6.16 11.13 -2.58
C LEU A 75 7.36 10.43 -3.25
N MET A 76 7.80 9.31 -2.68
CA MET A 76 8.94 8.55 -3.21
C MET A 76 8.53 7.73 -4.44
N LYS A 77 9.33 7.77 -5.52
CA LYS A 77 9.14 6.91 -6.70
C LYS A 77 9.18 5.42 -6.33
N LEU A 78 8.42 4.57 -7.03
CA LEU A 78 8.49 3.13 -6.81
C LEU A 78 9.87 2.60 -7.23
N PRO A 79 10.49 1.72 -6.43
CA PRO A 79 11.82 1.16 -6.74
C PRO A 79 11.78 0.00 -7.74
N PHE A 80 10.62 -0.26 -8.37
CA PHE A 80 10.38 -1.35 -9.31
C PHE A 80 9.32 -0.94 -10.33
N ASN A 81 9.24 -1.69 -11.44
CA ASN A 81 8.17 -1.53 -12.42
C ASN A 81 6.90 -2.23 -11.90
N PRO A 82 5.73 -1.57 -11.82
CA PRO A 82 4.50 -2.20 -11.30
C PRO A 82 4.15 -3.54 -11.95
N GLN A 83 4.40 -3.70 -13.24
CA GLN A 83 4.15 -4.92 -14.00
C GLN A 83 5.06 -6.09 -13.60
N ASP A 84 6.26 -5.81 -13.06
CA ASP A 84 7.23 -6.83 -12.63
C ASP A 84 6.74 -7.62 -11.39
N MET A 85 5.69 -7.14 -10.70
CA MET A 85 5.13 -7.79 -9.51
C MET A 85 4.07 -8.87 -9.83
N SER A 86 3.71 -9.02 -11.10
CA SER A 86 2.81 -10.09 -11.55
C SER A 86 3.45 -11.48 -11.40
N PRO A 87 2.71 -12.53 -11.01
CA PRO A 87 1.26 -12.57 -10.75
C PRO A 87 0.89 -12.28 -9.28
N PHE A 88 1.85 -11.94 -8.44
CA PHE A 88 1.64 -11.81 -6.99
C PHE A 88 0.87 -10.54 -6.62
N LEU A 89 1.06 -9.47 -7.40
CA LEU A 89 0.38 -8.21 -7.20
C LEU A 89 0.09 -7.56 -8.54
N SER A 90 -1.16 -7.13 -8.73
CA SER A 90 -1.59 -6.49 -9.97
C SER A 90 -1.11 -5.04 -10.05
N GLU A 91 -0.91 -4.56 -11.27
CA GLU A 91 -0.56 -3.15 -11.52
C GLU A 91 -1.62 -2.21 -10.96
N GLU A 92 -2.90 -2.55 -11.05
CA GLU A 92 -4.01 -1.74 -10.55
C GLU A 92 -3.97 -1.60 -9.04
N ALA A 93 -3.61 -2.68 -8.33
CA ALA A 93 -3.46 -2.65 -6.88
C ALA A 93 -2.31 -1.72 -6.47
N ILE A 94 -1.16 -1.82 -7.15
CA ILE A 94 0.00 -0.94 -6.93
C ILE A 94 -0.36 0.51 -7.24
N LYS A 95 -0.98 0.76 -8.39
CA LYS A 95 -1.45 2.08 -8.81
C LYS A 95 -2.39 2.69 -7.78
N TYR A 96 -3.39 1.93 -7.32
CA TYR A 96 -4.37 2.43 -6.36
C TYR A 96 -3.69 2.75 -5.03
N HIS A 97 -2.86 1.84 -4.51
CA HIS A 97 -2.17 2.05 -3.24
C HIS A 97 -1.20 3.26 -3.29
N TYR A 98 -0.43 3.38 -4.37
CA TYR A 98 0.54 4.44 -4.54
C TYR A 98 -0.11 5.80 -4.83
N SER A 99 -0.95 5.89 -5.87
CA SER A 99 -1.53 7.15 -6.34
C SER A 99 -2.69 7.68 -5.49
N LYS A 100 -3.34 6.84 -4.67
CA LYS A 100 -4.42 7.26 -3.77
C LYS A 100 -3.94 7.30 -2.32
N HIS A 101 -3.54 6.16 -1.74
CA HIS A 101 -3.26 6.12 -0.31
C HIS A 101 -1.97 6.85 0.05
N HIS A 102 -0.83 6.45 -0.53
CA HIS A 102 0.46 7.08 -0.23
C HIS A 102 0.46 8.57 -0.63
N ALA A 103 -0.06 8.89 -1.82
CA ALA A 103 -0.22 10.27 -2.27
C ALA A 103 -1.08 11.12 -1.32
N THR A 104 -2.20 10.59 -0.80
CA THR A 104 -3.05 11.31 0.16
C THR A 104 -2.32 11.57 1.48
N TYR A 105 -1.52 10.62 1.96
CA TYR A 105 -0.73 10.84 3.17
C TYR A 105 0.25 12.00 3.00
N VAL A 106 0.99 12.03 1.89
CA VAL A 106 1.91 13.14 1.58
C VAL A 106 1.15 14.46 1.46
N LYS A 107 0.01 14.49 0.77
CA LYS A 107 -0.81 15.71 0.62
C LYS A 107 -1.34 16.25 1.94
N ASN A 108 -1.76 15.38 2.85
CA ASN A 108 -2.37 15.80 4.12
C ASN A 108 -1.34 16.16 5.19
N LEU A 109 -0.12 15.62 5.10
CA LEU A 109 0.97 15.89 6.02
C LEU A 109 1.75 17.17 5.66
N ASN A 110 1.70 17.61 4.41
CA ASN A 110 2.28 18.87 3.94
C ASN A 110 1.33 20.04 4.18
#